data_AF-A0A6A4WJI2-F1
#
_entry.id   AF-A0A6A4WJI2-F1
#
_cell.length_a   1.000
_cell.length_b   1.000
_cell.length_c   1.000
_cell.angle_alpha   90.00
_cell.angle_beta   90.00
_cell.angle_gamma   90.00
#
_symmetry.space_group_name_H-M   'P 1'
#
loop_
_entity.id
_entity.type
_entity.pdbx_description
1 polymer ?
#
loop_
_entity_poly.entity_id
_entity_poly.type
_entity_poly.pdbx_seq_one_letter_code
_entity_poly.pdbx_strand_id
1 'polypeptide(L)'
;MEAIRMVGLTKNPNEPLGLTVKQEGDELVVSRILAGGFIDKQGLLHVGDVIREVNGRPAYTPEELQQAIGASNTVTLKVVPGAPLKPAAPQCYVRAMFAYNPMEDKLLPCPEVGLPFEYGDVLKVVDRSDPNWWQAQRVGVNAPAGLIPSQELEERRKAYVPPEADYVHKIGICGTLISKRKRKQMYRSKQNNEFDKAELVLYEEVARMPPFQRKVLCLIGCAGVGRRTLKNRIIETYPDKFGTTLPHTSRPRREDEEDGQVYHFTTHEAMEEDIRNVEYLEYGTHNGHLYGTKLDSIRSVIRSGKVCVLDCSPVSLKTLYNSAEFHPYVVFLAAPGVDDVEKLYRESATTLRNSSRSLTFDRNSSRYSSRRGRTIESLNSLYDEEDHRRLMEESARLQRAYEKYFDLMLINEDPDETYRRVMEAVMALETEPQWVPVTWVY
;
A
#
# COMPACT_ATOMS: atom_id res chain seq x y z
N MET A 1 43.59 15.21 -26.10
CA MET A 1 42.88 15.15 -27.40
C MET A 1 41.44 14.80 -27.07
N GLU A 2 40.51 15.73 -27.29
CA GLU A 2 39.08 15.41 -27.18
C GLU A 2 38.71 14.40 -28.27
N ALA A 3 37.94 13.37 -27.92
CA ALA A 3 37.50 12.36 -28.88
C ALA A 3 36.42 12.99 -29.78
N ILE A 4 36.70 13.08 -31.09
CA ILE A 4 35.77 13.68 -32.05
C ILE A 4 34.99 12.58 -32.76
N ARG A 5 33.67 12.77 -32.87
CA ARG A 5 32.75 11.88 -33.59
C ARG A 5 32.21 12.59 -34.82
N MET A 6 32.28 11.92 -35.97
CA MET A 6 31.65 12.39 -37.21
C MET A 6 30.28 11.71 -37.35
N VAL A 7 29.23 12.51 -37.52
CA VAL A 7 27.85 12.03 -37.66
C VAL A 7 27.33 12.45 -39.03
N GLY A 8 27.05 11.48 -39.91
CA GLY A 8 26.42 11.72 -41.21
C GLY A 8 24.92 11.51 -41.13
N LEU A 9 24.14 12.50 -41.59
CA LEU A 9 22.69 12.50 -41.57
C LEU A 9 22.16 12.74 -42.97
N THR A 10 21.19 11.95 -43.41
CA THR A 10 20.49 12.15 -44.70
C THR A 10 19.01 12.34 -44.43
N LYS A 11 18.52 13.57 -44.59
CA LYS A 11 17.13 13.95 -44.30
C LYS A 11 16.33 14.17 -45.58
N ASN A 12 15.00 14.08 -45.49
CA ASN A 12 14.12 14.47 -46.57
C ASN A 12 14.05 16.00 -46.73
N PRO A 13 13.74 16.52 -47.93
CA PRO A 13 13.54 17.95 -48.13
C PRO A 13 12.46 18.48 -47.16
N ASN A 14 12.76 19.57 -46.47
CA ASN A 14 11.90 20.22 -45.45
C ASN A 14 11.61 19.41 -44.16
N GLU A 15 12.24 18.25 -43.93
CA GLU A 15 12.12 17.55 -42.65
C GLU A 15 13.06 18.16 -41.60
N PRO A 16 12.55 18.63 -40.44
CA PRO A 16 13.41 19.11 -39.36
C PRO A 16 14.11 17.93 -38.70
N LEU A 17 15.36 18.12 -38.26
CA LEU A 17 16.13 17.07 -37.57
C LEU A 17 15.49 16.68 -36.21
N GLY A 18 14.69 17.56 -35.63
CA GLY A 18 14.04 17.32 -34.34
C GLY A 18 15.00 17.44 -33.16
N LEU A 19 15.96 18.37 -33.23
CA LEU A 19 16.87 18.71 -32.14
C LEU A 19 16.80 20.21 -31.85
N THR A 20 17.09 20.61 -30.61
CA THR A 20 17.36 22.00 -30.24
C THR A 20 18.77 22.12 -29.69
N VAL A 21 19.46 23.19 -30.05
CA VAL A 21 20.77 23.55 -29.50
C VAL A 21 20.67 24.79 -28.63
N LYS A 22 21.58 24.93 -27.69
CA LYS A 22 21.79 26.13 -26.89
C LYS A 22 23.24 26.56 -27.07
N GLN A 23 23.46 27.87 -27.17
CA GLN A 23 24.81 28.43 -27.16
C GLN A 23 25.30 28.58 -25.71
N GLU A 24 26.43 27.95 -25.39
CA GLU A 24 27.13 28.10 -24.11
C GLU A 24 28.55 28.58 -24.39
N GLY A 25 28.79 29.89 -24.27
CA GLY A 25 30.05 30.51 -24.70
C GLY A 25 30.23 30.43 -26.23
N ASP A 26 31.36 29.89 -26.67
CA ASP A 26 31.71 29.66 -28.08
C ASP A 26 31.29 28.25 -28.57
N GLU A 27 30.47 27.53 -27.81
CA GLU A 27 30.07 26.16 -28.09
C GLU A 27 28.57 26.01 -28.30
N LEU A 28 28.19 25.19 -29.28
CA LEU A 28 26.81 24.81 -29.54
C LEU A 28 26.52 23.44 -28.93
N VAL A 29 25.74 23.43 -27.85
CA VAL A 29 25.42 22.21 -27.10
C VAL A 29 24.01 21.75 -27.45
N VAL A 30 23.82 20.47 -27.76
CA VAL A 30 22.49 19.87 -27.96
C VAL A 30 21.74 19.89 -26.64
N SER A 31 20.67 20.67 -26.55
CA SER A 31 19.90 20.89 -25.32
C SER A 31 18.70 19.95 -25.17
N ARG A 32 18.11 19.51 -26.28
CA ARG A 32 16.98 18.56 -26.30
C ARG A 32 16.88 17.89 -27.66
N ILE A 33 16.44 16.64 -27.66
CA ILE A 33 16.06 15.87 -28.85
C ILE A 33 14.57 15.56 -28.72
N LEU A 34 13.81 15.79 -29.78
CA LEU A 34 12.37 15.52 -29.83
C LEU A 34 12.13 14.02 -29.98
N ALA A 35 11.44 13.42 -29.02
CA ALA A 35 11.04 12.01 -29.06
C ALA A 35 10.21 11.72 -30.33
N GLY A 36 10.57 10.67 -31.06
CA GLY A 36 9.99 10.32 -32.36
C GLY A 36 10.48 11.14 -33.56
N GLY A 37 11.38 12.11 -33.34
CA GLY A 37 12.01 12.92 -34.39
C GLY A 37 13.08 12.16 -35.19
N PHE A 38 13.61 12.80 -36.23
CA PHE A 38 14.60 12.18 -37.12
C PHE A 38 15.87 11.74 -36.37
N ILE A 39 16.42 12.61 -35.52
CA ILE A 39 17.61 12.29 -34.71
C ILE A 39 17.33 11.20 -33.66
N ASP A 40 16.17 11.22 -33.02
CA ASP A 40 15.78 10.23 -32.01
C ASP A 40 15.71 8.81 -32.62
N LYS A 41 15.17 8.68 -33.83
CA LYS A 41 15.12 7.41 -34.57
C LYS A 41 16.49 6.87 -34.98
N GLN A 42 17.45 7.76 -35.22
CA GLN A 42 18.80 7.39 -35.65
C GLN A 42 19.72 7.07 -34.46
N GLY A 43 19.50 7.69 -33.29
CA GLY A 43 20.30 7.47 -32.08
C GLY A 43 21.77 7.92 -32.18
N LEU A 44 22.09 8.79 -33.14
CA LEU A 44 23.48 9.18 -33.46
C LEU A 44 23.98 10.40 -32.67
N LEU A 45 23.05 11.21 -32.13
CA LEU A 45 23.34 12.37 -31.29
C LEU A 45 22.62 12.23 -29.96
N HIS A 46 23.22 12.77 -28.90
CA HIS A 46 22.67 12.76 -27.54
C HIS A 46 22.57 14.20 -27.00
N VAL A 47 21.71 14.40 -26.02
CA VAL A 47 21.66 15.67 -25.27
C VAL A 47 23.00 15.85 -24.54
N GLY A 48 23.57 17.05 -24.61
CA GLY A 48 24.90 17.37 -24.07
C GLY A 48 26.03 17.27 -25.10
N ASP A 49 25.78 16.71 -26.29
CA ASP A 49 26.78 16.69 -27.37
C ASP A 49 27.09 18.11 -27.87
N VAL A 50 28.37 18.40 -28.13
CA VAL A 50 28.82 19.71 -28.60
C VAL A 50 29.10 19.66 -30.11
N ILE A 51 28.37 20.47 -30.88
CA ILE A 51 28.53 20.59 -32.33
C ILE A 51 29.60 21.64 -32.63
N ARG A 52 30.70 21.22 -33.27
CA ARG A 52 31.80 22.12 -33.67
C ARG A 52 31.72 22.53 -35.13
N GLU A 53 31.40 21.58 -36.01
CA GLU A 53 31.32 21.83 -37.45
C GLU A 53 30.08 21.18 -38.07
N VAL A 54 29.58 21.83 -39.12
CA VAL A 54 28.46 21.39 -39.95
C VAL A 54 28.90 21.47 -41.40
N ASN A 55 28.90 20.36 -42.11
CA ASN A 55 29.34 20.25 -43.51
C ASN A 55 30.77 20.80 -43.73
N GLY A 56 31.66 20.60 -42.75
CA GLY A 56 33.05 21.07 -42.80
C GLY A 56 33.23 22.57 -42.56
N ARG A 57 32.18 23.28 -42.13
CA ARG A 57 32.26 24.69 -41.69
C ARG A 57 32.06 24.77 -40.17
N PRO A 58 32.85 25.57 -39.45
CA PRO A 58 32.61 25.78 -38.03
C PRO A 58 31.25 26.47 -37.83
N ALA A 59 30.52 26.07 -36.80
CA ALA A 59 29.24 26.66 -36.43
C ALA A 59 29.32 27.15 -34.99
N TYR A 60 29.09 28.45 -34.79
CA TYR A 60 29.17 29.09 -33.47
C TYR A 60 27.82 29.58 -32.99
N THR A 61 26.88 29.84 -33.92
CA THR A 61 25.53 30.31 -33.60
C THR A 61 24.44 29.32 -34.03
N PRO A 62 23.31 29.26 -33.30
CA PRO A 62 22.16 28.44 -33.68
C PRO A 62 21.62 28.78 -35.08
N GLU A 63 21.69 30.05 -35.47
CA GLU A 63 21.24 30.54 -36.78
C GLU A 63 22.11 29.99 -37.92
N GLU A 64 23.44 29.99 -37.76
CA GLU A 64 24.38 29.38 -38.71
C GLU A 64 24.12 27.89 -38.88
N LEU A 65 23.90 27.19 -37.75
CA LEU A 65 23.57 25.77 -37.75
C LEU A 65 22.26 25.51 -38.53
N GLN A 66 21.22 26.31 -38.26
CA GLN A 66 19.93 26.18 -38.94
C GLN A 66 20.05 26.44 -40.44
N GLN A 67 20.81 27.46 -40.84
CA GLN A 67 21.03 27.80 -42.25
C GLN A 67 21.83 26.69 -42.97
N ALA A 68 22.88 26.16 -42.34
CA ALA A 68 23.71 25.10 -42.90
C ALA A 68 22.94 23.77 -43.05
N ILE A 69 22.06 23.47 -42.09
CA ILE A 69 21.14 22.33 -42.16
C ILE A 69 20.07 22.55 -43.23
N GLY A 70 19.58 23.79 -43.40
CA GLY A 70 18.58 24.13 -44.42
C GLY A 70 19.08 24.03 -45.85
N ALA A 71 20.39 24.22 -46.08
CA ALA A 71 20.99 24.28 -47.41
C ALA A 71 21.25 22.92 -48.08
N SER A 72 21.25 21.82 -47.32
CA SER A 72 21.58 20.48 -47.85
C SER A 72 20.73 19.39 -47.21
N ASN A 73 20.37 18.37 -48.01
CA ASN A 73 19.69 17.16 -47.53
C ASN A 73 20.65 16.19 -46.83
N THR A 74 21.95 16.29 -47.12
CA THR A 74 23.00 15.54 -46.42
C THR A 74 23.74 16.49 -45.48
N VAL A 75 23.74 16.17 -44.20
CA VAL A 75 24.38 16.98 -43.15
C VAL A 75 25.44 16.13 -42.47
N THR A 76 26.69 16.60 -42.47
CA THR A 76 27.79 15.98 -41.73
C THR A 76 28.13 16.84 -40.54
N LEU A 77 28.00 16.31 -39.33
CA LEU A 77 28.29 16.99 -38.08
C LEU A 77 29.59 16.47 -37.48
N LYS A 78 30.46 17.39 -37.05
CA LYS A 78 31.62 17.08 -36.23
C LYS A 78 31.28 17.42 -34.78
N VAL A 79 31.22 16.38 -33.97
CA VAL A 79 30.64 16.44 -32.63
C VAL A 79 31.68 15.99 -31.62
N VAL A 80 31.84 16.77 -30.56
CA VAL A 80 32.53 16.32 -29.35
C VAL A 80 31.46 15.71 -28.45
N PRO A 81 31.52 14.39 -28.15
CA PRO A 81 30.56 13.76 -27.26
C PRO A 81 30.55 14.50 -25.93
N GLY A 82 29.35 14.88 -25.48
CA GLY A 82 29.20 15.48 -24.16
C GLY A 82 29.70 14.52 -23.08
N ALA A 83 30.08 15.05 -21.92
CA ALA A 83 30.18 14.21 -20.72
C ALA A 83 28.89 13.38 -20.64
N PRO A 84 28.97 12.06 -20.39
CA PRO A 84 27.77 11.22 -20.36
C PRO A 84 26.75 11.92 -19.48
N LEU A 85 25.56 12.17 -20.04
CA LEU A 85 24.42 12.71 -19.30
C LEU A 85 24.44 12.01 -17.95
N LYS A 86 24.46 12.79 -16.85
CA LYS A 86 24.10 12.23 -15.55
C LYS A 86 22.91 11.32 -15.83
N PRO A 87 22.97 10.01 -15.49
CA PRO A 87 21.86 9.12 -15.76
C PRO A 87 20.60 9.87 -15.32
N ALA A 88 19.62 9.96 -16.23
CA ALA A 88 18.36 10.63 -15.95
C ALA A 88 17.98 10.26 -14.52
N ALA A 89 17.80 11.28 -13.66
CA ALA A 89 17.62 11.07 -12.23
C ALA A 89 16.69 9.86 -12.05
N PRO A 90 17.10 8.86 -11.23
CA PRO A 90 16.41 7.58 -11.18
C PRO A 90 14.92 7.87 -11.05
N GLN A 91 14.12 7.37 -12.02
CA GLN A 91 12.72 7.70 -12.11
C GLN A 91 12.06 7.28 -10.79
N CYS A 92 11.64 8.27 -10.01
CA CYS A 92 11.06 8.03 -8.71
C CYS A 92 9.55 7.92 -8.86
N TYR A 93 9.00 6.80 -8.41
CA TYR A 93 7.57 6.59 -8.36
C TYR A 93 7.15 6.53 -6.90
N VAL A 94 6.07 7.24 -6.58
CA VAL A 94 5.49 7.23 -5.25
C VAL A 94 4.02 6.84 -5.32
N ARG A 95 3.56 6.04 -4.36
CA ARG A 95 2.15 5.78 -4.10
C ARG A 95 1.66 6.81 -3.09
N ALA A 96 0.58 7.51 -3.41
CA ALA A 96 -0.05 8.47 -2.52
C ALA A 96 -0.85 7.75 -1.43
N MET A 97 -0.60 8.08 -0.16
CA MET A 97 -1.29 7.51 1.00
C MET A 97 -2.36 8.46 1.57
N PHE A 98 -2.81 9.40 0.74
CA PHE A 98 -3.88 10.37 1.02
C PHE A 98 -4.44 10.88 -0.30
N ALA A 99 -5.62 11.50 -0.26
CA ALA A 99 -6.20 12.18 -1.41
C ALA A 99 -5.85 13.69 -1.38
N TYR A 100 -5.69 14.27 -2.55
CA TYR A 100 -5.37 15.69 -2.72
C TYR A 100 -6.27 16.35 -3.76
N ASN A 101 -6.98 17.39 -3.30
CA ASN A 101 -7.76 18.26 -4.16
C ASN A 101 -7.11 19.66 -4.24
N PRO A 102 -6.51 20.05 -5.38
CA PRO A 102 -5.86 21.36 -5.52
C PRO A 102 -6.85 22.53 -5.43
N MET A 103 -8.13 22.32 -5.71
CA MET A 103 -9.16 23.37 -5.63
C MET A 103 -9.49 23.78 -4.19
N GLU A 104 -9.20 22.91 -3.22
CA GLU A 104 -9.40 23.19 -1.79
C GLU A 104 -8.14 23.78 -1.14
N ASP A 105 -7.02 23.83 -1.88
CA ASP A 105 -5.71 24.17 -1.36
C ASP A 105 -5.44 25.68 -1.44
N LYS A 106 -5.53 26.35 -0.29
CA LYS A 106 -5.28 27.79 -0.15
C LYS A 106 -3.81 28.17 -0.29
N LEU A 107 -2.88 27.22 -0.20
CA LEU A 107 -1.45 27.49 -0.32
C LEU A 107 -0.94 27.34 -1.75
N LEU A 108 -1.72 26.72 -2.64
CA LEU A 108 -1.38 26.55 -4.05
C LEU A 108 -1.62 27.87 -4.80
N PRO A 109 -0.59 28.50 -5.39
CA PRO A 109 -0.73 29.81 -6.01
C PRO A 109 -1.72 29.84 -7.19
N CYS A 110 -1.78 28.75 -7.97
CA CYS A 110 -2.70 28.58 -9.09
C CYS A 110 -3.31 27.16 -9.02
N PRO A 111 -4.57 26.99 -8.60
CA PRO A 111 -5.20 25.68 -8.50
C PRO A 111 -5.17 24.86 -9.80
N GLU A 112 -5.14 25.52 -10.95
CA GLU A 112 -5.17 24.92 -12.28
C GLU A 112 -3.88 24.15 -12.62
N VAL A 113 -2.75 24.47 -11.97
CA VAL A 113 -1.49 23.72 -12.16
C VAL A 113 -1.36 22.55 -11.19
N GLY A 114 -2.26 22.43 -10.22
CA GLY A 114 -2.28 21.34 -9.26
C GLY A 114 -2.70 20.03 -9.90
N LEU A 115 -2.00 18.95 -9.55
CA LEU A 115 -2.35 17.59 -9.97
C LEU A 115 -3.25 16.95 -8.90
N PRO A 116 -4.56 16.77 -9.13
CA PRO A 116 -5.41 16.01 -8.22
C PRO A 116 -5.04 14.52 -8.24
N PHE A 117 -5.13 13.88 -7.08
CA PHE A 117 -4.94 12.43 -6.94
C PHE A 117 -5.75 11.88 -5.77
N GLU A 118 -6.09 10.60 -5.87
CA GLU A 118 -6.78 9.86 -4.81
C GLU A 118 -5.80 9.00 -4.01
N TYR A 119 -6.28 8.48 -2.88
CA TYR A 119 -5.53 7.49 -2.11
C TYR A 119 -5.20 6.27 -2.99
N GLY A 120 -3.93 5.85 -2.98
CA GLY A 120 -3.43 4.70 -3.74
C GLY A 120 -2.92 5.03 -5.15
N ASP A 121 -3.16 6.24 -5.67
CA ASP A 121 -2.65 6.64 -6.97
C ASP A 121 -1.11 6.60 -7.01
N VAL A 122 -0.56 6.08 -8.11
CA VAL A 122 0.90 6.07 -8.33
C VAL A 122 1.30 7.28 -9.18
N LEU A 123 2.25 8.05 -8.65
CA LEU A 123 2.73 9.29 -9.21
C LEU A 123 4.20 9.15 -9.60
N LYS A 124 4.52 9.49 -10.84
CA LYS A 124 5.91 9.64 -11.31
C LYS A 124 6.40 11.03 -10.91
N VAL A 125 7.30 11.09 -9.94
CA VAL A 125 7.90 12.35 -9.49
C VAL A 125 8.99 12.76 -10.48
N VAL A 126 8.83 13.94 -11.07
CA VAL A 126 9.75 14.51 -12.07
C VAL A 126 10.77 15.43 -11.39
N ASP A 127 10.31 16.24 -10.42
CA ASP A 127 11.16 17.20 -9.72
C ASP A 127 10.76 17.33 -8.24
N ARG A 128 11.77 17.35 -7.36
CA ARG A 128 11.66 17.53 -5.90
C ARG A 128 12.43 18.77 -5.41
N SER A 129 12.89 19.64 -6.31
CA SER A 129 13.74 20.78 -5.95
C SER A 129 13.05 21.80 -5.06
N ASP A 130 11.74 21.99 -5.24
CA ASP A 130 10.95 22.87 -4.39
C ASP A 130 10.52 22.12 -3.11
N PRO A 131 10.80 22.68 -1.91
CA PRO A 131 10.53 22.02 -0.64
C PRO A 131 9.04 21.92 -0.30
N ASN A 132 8.16 22.66 -0.99
CA ASN A 132 6.72 22.68 -0.74
C ASN A 132 5.91 22.03 -1.87
N TRP A 133 6.38 22.12 -3.11
CA TRP A 133 5.63 21.69 -4.30
C TRP A 133 6.45 20.82 -5.23
N TRP A 134 6.18 19.51 -5.25
CA TRP A 134 6.83 18.62 -6.20
C TRP A 134 6.11 18.65 -7.55
N GLN A 135 6.87 18.41 -8.63
CA GLN A 135 6.29 18.18 -9.95
C GLN A 135 6.14 16.68 -10.18
N ALA A 136 4.93 16.25 -10.50
CA ALA A 136 4.63 14.85 -10.74
C ALA A 136 3.64 14.65 -11.88
N GLN A 137 3.61 13.43 -12.40
CA GLN A 137 2.63 12.97 -13.39
C GLN A 137 1.95 11.70 -12.87
N ARG A 138 0.62 11.63 -12.98
CA ARG A 138 -0.10 10.40 -12.63
C ARG A 138 0.19 9.29 -13.64
N VAL A 139 0.56 8.12 -13.16
CA VAL A 139 0.82 6.95 -14.01
C VAL A 139 -0.48 6.49 -14.67
N GLY A 140 -0.40 6.10 -15.95
CA GLY A 140 -1.56 5.65 -16.74
C GLY A 140 -2.35 6.77 -17.42
N VAL A 141 -2.03 8.04 -17.14
CA VAL A 141 -2.65 9.20 -17.77
C VAL A 141 -1.62 9.96 -18.60
N ASN A 142 -1.92 10.15 -19.89
CA ASN A 142 -1.14 10.99 -20.79
C ASN A 142 -1.49 12.47 -20.58
N ALA A 143 -1.13 13.00 -19.41
CA ALA A 143 -1.26 14.40 -19.04
C ALA A 143 0.12 15.02 -18.74
N PRO A 144 0.29 16.34 -18.90
CA PRO A 144 1.51 17.01 -18.46
C PRO A 144 1.70 16.87 -16.94
N ALA A 145 2.94 17.10 -16.48
CA ALA A 145 3.22 17.16 -15.05
C ALA A 145 2.47 18.34 -14.40
N GLY A 146 1.95 18.11 -13.20
CA GLY A 146 1.34 19.13 -12.35
C GLY A 146 2.00 19.17 -10.97
N LEU A 147 1.59 20.13 -10.16
CA LEU A 147 2.11 20.32 -8.81
C LEU A 147 1.36 19.45 -7.80
N ILE A 148 2.12 18.77 -6.95
CA ILE A 148 1.62 18.03 -5.78
C ILE A 148 2.28 18.58 -4.53
N PRO A 149 1.61 18.55 -3.36
CA PRO A 149 2.24 18.95 -2.11
C PRO A 149 3.42 18.03 -1.82
N SER A 150 4.56 18.61 -1.46
CA SER A 150 5.72 17.86 -1.02
C SER A 150 5.42 17.11 0.28
N GLN A 151 6.23 16.09 0.57
CA GLN A 151 6.17 15.41 1.85
C GLN A 151 6.32 16.39 3.03
N GLU A 152 7.29 17.31 2.97
CA GLU A 152 7.50 18.29 4.05
C GLU A 152 6.31 19.23 4.25
N LEU A 153 5.67 19.70 3.17
CA LEU A 153 4.51 20.59 3.26
C LEU A 153 3.35 19.89 3.96
N GLU A 154 3.10 18.63 3.58
CA GLU A 154 1.99 17.87 4.12
C GLU A 154 2.26 17.37 5.56
N GLU A 155 3.51 17.07 5.90
CA GLU A 155 3.92 16.87 7.30
C GLU A 155 3.66 18.11 8.16
N ARG A 156 4.01 19.31 7.67
CA ARG A 156 3.73 20.57 8.39
C ARG A 156 2.24 20.81 8.58
N ARG A 157 1.40 20.48 7.58
CA ARG A 157 -0.07 20.57 7.67
C ARG A 157 -0.63 19.65 8.74
N LYS A 158 -0.17 18.39 8.78
CA LYS A 158 -0.65 17.40 9.77
C LYS A 158 -0.06 17.59 11.16
N ALA A 159 1.12 18.19 11.27
CA ALA A 159 1.73 18.56 12.54
C ALA A 159 1.09 19.80 13.19
N TYR A 160 0.31 20.59 12.41
CA TYR A 160 -0.37 21.76 12.93
C TYR A 160 -1.52 21.37 13.88
N VAL A 161 -1.30 21.56 15.18
CA VAL A 161 -2.34 21.43 16.20
C VAL A 161 -2.87 22.83 16.51
N PRO A 162 -4.14 23.14 16.22
CA PRO A 162 -4.75 24.40 16.62
C PRO A 162 -4.60 24.61 18.13
N PRO A 163 -4.28 25.82 18.63
CA PRO A 163 -4.08 26.08 20.06
C PRO A 163 -5.25 25.63 20.96
N GLU A 164 -6.46 25.59 20.42
CA GLU A 164 -7.68 25.15 21.10
C GLU A 164 -7.71 23.63 21.37
N ALA A 165 -7.05 22.83 20.52
CA ALA A 165 -6.97 21.36 20.63
C ALA A 165 -5.90 20.87 21.61
N ASP A 166 -5.12 21.78 22.22
CA ASP A 166 -4.15 21.50 23.29
C ASP A 166 -4.83 21.14 24.62
N TYR A 167 -6.15 21.22 24.73
CA TYR A 167 -6.90 20.92 25.96
C TYR A 167 -7.77 19.67 25.82
N VAL A 168 -7.85 18.86 26.88
CA VAL A 168 -8.85 17.77 27.01
C VAL A 168 -9.86 18.21 28.05
N HIS A 169 -11.13 18.20 27.67
CA HIS A 169 -12.24 18.43 28.59
C HIS A 169 -12.70 17.09 29.16
N LYS A 170 -12.60 16.92 30.48
CA LYS A 170 -13.20 15.78 31.19
C LYS A 170 -14.27 16.30 32.15
N ILE A 171 -15.40 15.62 32.21
CA ILE A 171 -16.47 15.88 33.19
C ILE A 171 -16.03 15.25 34.51
N GLY A 172 -15.89 16.06 35.56
CA GLY A 172 -15.58 15.60 36.91
C GLY A 172 -16.78 14.91 37.58
N ILE A 173 -16.55 14.23 38.71
CA ILE A 173 -17.57 13.49 39.47
C ILE A 173 -18.74 14.38 39.93
N CYS A 174 -18.55 15.71 39.99
CA CYS A 174 -19.58 16.69 40.35
C CYS A 174 -20.08 17.53 39.14
N GLY A 175 -19.92 17.04 37.91
CA GLY A 175 -20.41 17.73 36.70
C GLY A 175 -19.59 18.95 36.25
N THR A 176 -18.49 19.29 36.92
CA THR A 176 -17.60 20.38 36.52
C THR A 176 -16.70 19.97 35.34
N LEU A 177 -16.64 20.81 34.30
CA LEU A 177 -15.75 20.63 33.15
C LEU A 177 -14.31 20.99 33.54
N ILE A 178 -13.47 19.98 33.69
CA ILE A 178 -12.04 20.16 33.98
C ILE A 178 -11.29 20.13 32.66
N SER A 179 -10.74 21.27 32.26
CA SER A 179 -9.82 21.38 31.13
C SER A 179 -8.40 21.03 31.58
N LYS A 180 -7.83 19.95 31.03
CA LYS A 180 -6.41 19.60 31.24
C LYS A 180 -5.63 19.85 29.97
N ARG A 181 -4.58 20.67 30.06
CA ARG A 181 -3.62 20.86 28.97
C ARG A 181 -2.92 19.54 28.64
N LYS A 182 -2.99 19.10 27.39
CA LYS A 182 -2.26 17.95 26.86
C LYS A 182 -0.76 18.21 27.03
N ARG A 183 -0.05 17.24 27.62
CA ARG A 183 1.40 17.32 27.77
C ARG A 183 2.05 17.11 26.40
N LYS A 184 2.85 18.09 25.96
CA LYS A 184 3.74 17.95 24.80
C LYS A 184 5.01 17.26 25.29
N GLN A 185 5.29 16.05 24.82
CA GLN A 185 6.59 15.41 24.99
C GLN A 185 7.46 15.70 23.79
N MET A 186 8.73 16.05 24.02
CA MET A 186 9.71 16.18 22.95
C MET A 186 10.10 14.77 22.47
N TYR A 187 10.12 14.62 21.15
CA TYR A 187 10.54 13.39 20.49
C TYR A 187 11.97 13.01 20.92
N ARG A 188 12.15 11.75 21.36
CA ARG A 188 13.46 11.15 21.65
C ARG A 188 13.58 9.86 20.86
N SER A 189 14.51 9.81 19.91
CA SER A 189 14.72 8.67 18.98
C SER A 189 14.98 7.32 19.65
N LYS A 190 15.32 7.30 20.96
CA LYS A 190 15.55 6.07 21.75
C LYS A 190 14.26 5.43 22.31
N GLN A 191 13.10 6.05 22.13
CA GLN A 191 11.80 5.57 22.65
C GLN A 191 10.82 5.14 21.52
N ASN A 192 11.34 4.70 20.38
CA ASN A 192 10.58 4.47 19.13
C ASN A 192 9.30 3.63 19.28
N ASN A 193 9.31 2.57 20.09
CA ASN A 193 8.17 1.65 20.19
C ASN A 193 6.88 2.30 20.73
N GLU A 194 6.95 3.39 21.51
CA GLU A 194 5.76 4.14 21.96
C GLU A 194 5.29 5.20 20.94
N PHE A 195 6.20 5.71 20.09
CA PHE A 195 5.93 6.73 19.08
C PHE A 195 5.54 6.15 17.70
N ASP A 196 5.71 4.85 17.51
CA ASP A 196 5.25 4.08 16.33
C ASP A 196 3.75 4.23 16.00
N LYS A 197 2.96 4.78 16.93
CA LYS A 197 1.54 5.13 16.72
C LYS A 197 1.34 6.35 15.82
N ALA A 198 2.41 7.09 15.47
CA ALA A 198 2.35 8.35 14.74
C ALA A 198 3.21 8.36 13.46
N GLU A 199 3.41 7.19 12.84
CA GLU A 199 4.08 7.10 11.54
C GLU A 199 3.18 7.70 10.44
N LEU A 200 3.52 8.92 10.03
CA LEU A 200 2.88 9.63 8.92
C LEU A 200 3.49 9.16 7.61
N VAL A 201 2.96 8.08 7.04
CA VAL A 201 3.29 7.69 5.66
C VAL A 201 2.38 8.47 4.73
N LEU A 202 2.94 9.40 3.96
CA LEU A 202 2.21 10.28 3.03
C LEU A 202 2.42 9.86 1.59
N TYR A 203 3.67 9.58 1.26
CA TYR A 203 4.10 9.01 0.00
C TYR A 203 4.95 7.80 0.30
N GLU A 204 4.71 6.71 -0.41
CA GLU A 204 5.55 5.52 -0.35
C GLU A 204 6.28 5.33 -1.67
N GLU A 205 7.59 5.19 -1.63
CA GLU A 205 8.35 4.92 -2.85
C GLU A 205 8.08 3.49 -3.34
N VAL A 206 7.67 3.38 -4.61
CA VAL A 206 7.27 2.11 -5.23
C VAL A 206 8.05 1.81 -6.51
N ALA A 207 8.23 0.52 -6.79
CA ALA A 207 8.79 0.00 -8.02
C ALA A 207 7.75 -0.85 -8.75
N ARG A 208 7.71 -0.74 -10.09
CA ARG A 208 6.87 -1.60 -10.92
C ARG A 208 7.59 -2.93 -11.17
N MET A 209 7.00 -4.01 -10.67
CA MET A 209 7.51 -5.36 -10.84
C MET A 209 6.70 -6.12 -11.89
N PRO A 210 7.34 -7.04 -12.64
CA PRO A 210 6.60 -7.98 -13.49
C PRO A 210 5.64 -8.83 -12.64
N PRO A 211 4.66 -9.50 -13.26
CA PRO A 211 3.73 -10.36 -12.53
C PRO A 211 4.46 -11.38 -11.66
N PHE A 212 4.08 -11.45 -10.39
CA PHE A 212 4.67 -12.39 -9.43
C PHE A 212 3.69 -12.69 -8.30
N GLN A 213 3.79 -13.90 -7.75
CA GLN A 213 2.94 -14.32 -6.66
C GLN A 213 3.44 -13.76 -5.32
N ARG A 214 2.51 -13.22 -4.53
CA ARG A 214 2.79 -12.79 -3.15
C ARG A 214 2.97 -14.02 -2.27
N LYS A 215 3.90 -13.94 -1.31
CA LYS A 215 4.24 -15.10 -0.47
C LYS A 215 3.30 -15.24 0.73
N VAL A 216 2.68 -14.16 1.16
CA VAL A 216 1.77 -14.12 2.31
C VAL A 216 0.46 -13.42 1.92
N LEU A 217 -0.68 -14.01 2.27
CA LEU A 217 -2.01 -13.41 2.18
C LEU A 217 -2.51 -13.11 3.59
N CYS A 218 -2.63 -11.84 3.95
CA CYS A 218 -3.10 -11.40 5.26
C CYS A 218 -4.57 -11.02 5.21
N LEU A 219 -5.39 -11.64 6.06
CA LEU A 219 -6.80 -11.31 6.25
C LEU A 219 -6.97 -10.52 7.55
N ILE A 220 -7.32 -9.24 7.42
CA ILE A 220 -7.43 -8.28 8.53
C ILE A 220 -8.86 -7.79 8.65
N GLY A 221 -9.32 -7.51 9.87
CA GLY A 221 -10.70 -7.11 10.13
C GLY A 221 -11.06 -7.31 11.60
N CYS A 222 -12.22 -6.79 12.01
CA CYS A 222 -12.70 -6.94 13.39
C CYS A 222 -12.94 -8.41 13.76
N ALA A 223 -13.11 -8.68 15.06
CA ALA A 223 -13.48 -10.00 15.51
C ALA A 223 -14.87 -10.39 14.97
N GLY A 224 -15.05 -11.62 14.50
CA GLY A 224 -16.36 -12.10 14.03
C GLY A 224 -16.71 -11.78 12.56
N VAL A 225 -15.93 -10.97 11.84
CA VAL A 225 -16.18 -10.65 10.40
C VAL A 225 -15.92 -11.82 9.43
N GLY A 226 -15.68 -13.04 9.93
CA GLY A 226 -15.53 -14.22 9.07
C GLY A 226 -14.13 -14.49 8.50
N ARG A 227 -13.07 -13.82 8.98
CA ARG A 227 -11.67 -14.03 8.54
C ARG A 227 -11.24 -15.49 8.52
N ARG A 228 -11.53 -16.22 9.60
CA ARG A 228 -11.17 -17.63 9.75
C ARG A 228 -11.92 -18.53 8.77
N THR A 229 -13.21 -18.27 8.58
CA THR A 229 -14.05 -18.99 7.61
C THR A 229 -13.51 -18.80 6.19
N LEU A 230 -13.19 -17.56 5.82
CA LEU A 230 -12.59 -17.26 4.52
C LEU A 230 -11.23 -17.94 4.35
N LYS A 231 -10.35 -17.87 5.35
CA LYS A 231 -9.05 -18.55 5.35
C LYS A 231 -9.19 -20.04 5.07
N ASN A 232 -10.03 -20.72 5.85
CA ASN A 232 -10.20 -22.17 5.75
C ASN A 232 -10.74 -22.56 4.37
N ARG A 233 -11.74 -21.82 3.87
CA ARG A 233 -12.29 -22.04 2.52
C ARG A 233 -11.23 -21.91 1.42
N ILE A 234 -10.36 -20.89 1.49
CA ILE A 234 -9.27 -20.70 0.50
C ILE A 234 -8.34 -21.92 0.50
N ILE A 235 -7.93 -22.38 1.68
CA ILE A 235 -7.01 -23.51 1.83
C ILE A 235 -7.65 -24.83 1.39
N GLU A 236 -8.90 -25.07 1.76
CA GLU A 236 -9.65 -26.28 1.39
C GLU A 236 -9.90 -26.36 -0.12
N THR A 237 -10.15 -25.21 -0.77
CA THR A 237 -10.41 -25.17 -2.22
C THR A 237 -9.13 -25.35 -3.04
N TYR A 238 -8.00 -24.81 -2.55
CA TYR A 238 -6.72 -24.81 -3.27
C TYR A 238 -5.56 -25.26 -2.36
N PRO A 239 -5.58 -26.52 -1.89
CA PRO A 239 -4.60 -27.02 -0.90
C PRO A 239 -3.17 -27.06 -1.43
N ASP A 240 -3.00 -27.14 -2.75
CA ASP A 240 -1.68 -27.16 -3.40
C ASP A 240 -1.06 -25.76 -3.52
N LYS A 241 -1.89 -24.70 -3.57
CA LYS A 241 -1.43 -23.31 -3.71
C LYS A 241 -1.33 -22.58 -2.37
N PHE A 242 -2.20 -22.88 -1.41
CA PHE A 242 -2.30 -22.15 -0.16
C PHE A 242 -2.03 -23.04 1.05
N GLY A 243 -1.41 -22.46 2.08
CA GLY A 243 -1.17 -23.11 3.36
C GLY A 243 -1.34 -22.12 4.52
N THR A 244 -1.44 -22.64 5.74
CA THR A 244 -1.48 -21.83 6.97
C THR A 244 -0.38 -22.30 7.91
N THR A 245 0.01 -21.45 8.85
CA THR A 245 0.91 -21.82 9.94
C THR A 245 0.16 -22.52 11.07
N LEU A 246 0.87 -23.42 11.76
CA LEU A 246 0.42 -23.94 13.05
C LEU A 246 0.93 -23.05 14.19
N PRO A 247 0.04 -22.61 15.09
CA PRO A 247 0.45 -21.84 16.26
C PRO A 247 1.22 -22.71 17.25
N HIS A 248 2.14 -22.07 17.99
CA HIS A 248 2.85 -22.66 19.11
C HIS A 248 2.13 -22.34 20.41
N THR A 249 2.22 -23.24 21.39
CA THR A 249 1.66 -23.01 22.73
C THR A 249 2.54 -23.57 23.84
N SER A 250 2.57 -22.87 24.97
CA SER A 250 3.16 -23.36 26.22
C SER A 250 2.20 -24.22 27.03
N ARG A 251 0.97 -24.46 26.55
CA ARG A 251 -0.01 -25.30 27.24
C ARG A 251 0.45 -26.76 27.15
N PRO A 252 0.35 -27.56 28.23
CA PRO A 252 0.55 -29.00 28.14
C PRO A 252 -0.41 -29.65 27.13
N ARG A 253 0.14 -30.57 26.34
CA ARG A 253 -0.62 -31.40 25.40
C ARG A 253 -1.64 -32.28 26.14
N ARG A 254 -2.87 -32.37 25.64
CA ARG A 254 -3.89 -33.30 26.15
C ARG A 254 -3.69 -34.71 25.58
N GLU A 255 -4.37 -35.69 26.16
CA GLU A 255 -4.27 -37.10 25.73
C GLU A 255 -4.77 -37.34 24.29
N ASP A 256 -5.71 -36.52 23.82
CA ASP A 256 -6.31 -36.55 22.48
C ASP A 256 -5.59 -35.66 21.44
N GLU A 257 -4.52 -34.97 21.84
CA GLU A 257 -3.80 -34.03 20.99
C GLU A 257 -2.43 -34.59 20.59
N GLU A 258 -2.08 -34.43 19.31
CA GLU A 258 -0.75 -34.73 18.79
C GLU A 258 0.01 -33.45 18.45
N ASP A 259 1.33 -33.48 18.65
CA ASP A 259 2.20 -32.35 18.29
C ASP A 259 2.28 -32.22 16.76
N GLY A 260 2.17 -30.99 16.26
CA GLY A 260 2.22 -30.72 14.83
C GLY A 260 0.91 -30.99 14.08
N GLN A 261 -0.19 -31.27 14.78
CA GLN A 261 -1.53 -31.30 14.17
C GLN A 261 -2.26 -29.96 14.32
N VAL A 262 -2.63 -29.61 15.56
CA VAL A 262 -3.38 -28.37 15.86
C VAL A 262 -2.45 -27.29 16.42
N TYR A 263 -1.47 -27.71 17.22
CA TYR A 263 -0.48 -26.84 17.85
C TYR A 263 0.90 -27.49 17.79
N HIS A 264 1.93 -26.64 17.83
CA HIS A 264 3.26 -27.04 18.29
C HIS A 264 3.38 -26.77 19.79
N PHE A 265 3.56 -27.81 20.57
CA PHE A 265 3.68 -27.74 22.01
C PHE A 265 5.14 -27.47 22.39
N THR A 266 5.37 -26.42 23.17
CA THR A 266 6.69 -26.03 23.67
C THR A 266 6.61 -25.71 25.16
N THR A 267 7.75 -25.50 25.82
CA THR A 267 7.78 -25.06 27.22
C THR A 267 7.54 -23.55 27.32
N HIS A 268 7.11 -23.09 28.49
CA HIS A 268 6.89 -21.67 28.74
C HIS A 268 8.20 -20.89 28.63
N GLU A 269 9.28 -21.42 29.21
CA GLU A 269 10.60 -20.80 29.25
C GLU A 269 11.20 -20.65 27.85
N ALA A 270 11.08 -21.67 27.00
CA ALA A 270 11.56 -21.61 25.62
C ALA A 270 10.76 -20.58 24.80
N MET A 271 9.43 -20.56 24.97
CA MET A 271 8.58 -19.60 24.28
C MET A 271 8.90 -18.15 24.70
N GLU A 272 9.18 -17.89 25.97
CA GLU A 272 9.61 -16.57 26.43
C GLU A 272 10.98 -16.16 25.87
N GLU A 273 11.91 -17.10 25.73
CA GLU A 273 13.23 -16.85 25.12
C GLU A 273 13.11 -16.47 23.65
N ASP A 274 12.36 -17.25 22.88
CA ASP A 274 12.05 -16.97 21.48
C ASP A 274 11.32 -15.62 21.30
N ILE A 275 10.42 -15.26 22.22
CA ILE A 275 9.75 -13.95 22.24
C ILE A 275 10.78 -12.83 22.46
N ARG A 276 11.73 -12.99 23.39
CA ARG A 276 12.82 -12.01 23.61
C ARG A 276 13.71 -11.86 22.38
N ASN A 277 13.88 -12.93 21.61
CA ASN A 277 14.66 -12.95 20.37
C ASN A 277 13.87 -12.47 19.13
N VAL A 278 12.62 -12.01 19.31
CA VAL A 278 11.75 -11.49 18.23
C VAL A 278 11.47 -12.54 17.15
N GLU A 279 11.30 -13.80 17.56
CA GLU A 279 11.02 -14.91 16.63
C GLU A 279 9.51 -15.12 16.36
N TYR A 280 8.65 -14.47 17.15
CA TYR A 280 7.21 -14.53 17.01
C TYR A 280 6.66 -13.32 16.24
N LEU A 281 5.78 -13.60 15.28
CA LEU A 281 5.00 -12.57 14.61
C LEU A 281 4.02 -11.92 15.60
N GLU A 282 3.30 -12.76 16.33
CA GLU A 282 2.34 -12.36 17.35
C GLU A 282 2.27 -13.43 18.43
N TYR A 283 2.01 -12.99 19.65
CA TYR A 283 1.85 -13.85 20.80
C TYR A 283 0.88 -13.24 21.80
N GLY A 284 0.29 -14.07 22.64
CA GLY A 284 -0.64 -13.67 23.68
C GLY A 284 -0.78 -14.73 24.75
N THR A 285 -1.37 -14.34 25.88
CA THR A 285 -1.59 -15.23 27.02
C THR A 285 -3.08 -15.55 27.13
N HIS A 286 -3.39 -16.84 27.25
CA HIS A 286 -4.75 -17.31 27.49
C HIS A 286 -4.74 -18.40 28.56
N ASN A 287 -5.54 -18.22 29.61
CA ASN A 287 -5.59 -19.12 30.79
C ASN A 287 -4.22 -19.43 31.39
N GLY A 288 -3.33 -18.43 31.45
CA GLY A 288 -1.98 -18.58 32.02
C GLY A 288 -0.96 -19.27 31.10
N HIS A 289 -1.35 -19.68 29.89
CA HIS A 289 -0.44 -20.26 28.90
C HIS A 289 -0.20 -19.29 27.73
N LEU A 290 0.99 -19.36 27.15
CA LEU A 290 1.35 -18.58 25.98
C LEU A 290 0.90 -19.28 24.70
N TYR A 291 0.48 -18.48 23.72
CA TYR A 291 0.14 -18.89 22.37
C TYR A 291 0.76 -17.89 21.38
N GLY A 292 1.21 -18.35 20.23
CA GLY A 292 1.80 -17.44 19.25
C GLY A 292 2.14 -18.09 17.92
N THR A 293 2.34 -17.26 16.91
CA THR A 293 2.73 -17.69 15.56
C THR A 293 4.18 -17.32 15.32
N LYS A 294 5.05 -18.31 15.10
CA LYS A 294 6.47 -18.07 14.80
C LYS A 294 6.65 -17.58 13.37
N LEU A 295 7.64 -16.71 13.17
CA LEU A 295 8.07 -16.27 11.83
C LEU A 295 8.62 -17.45 11.01
N ASP A 296 9.31 -18.40 11.64
CA ASP A 296 9.84 -19.58 10.95
C ASP A 296 8.74 -20.50 10.40
N SER A 297 7.59 -20.59 11.10
CA SER A 297 6.42 -21.31 10.57
C SER A 297 5.95 -20.73 9.24
N ILE A 298 5.96 -19.40 9.11
CA ILE A 298 5.59 -18.70 7.87
C ILE A 298 6.62 -19.03 6.77
N ARG A 299 7.91 -18.95 7.10
CA ARG A 299 9.00 -19.32 6.18
C ARG A 299 8.90 -20.76 5.71
N SER A 300 8.49 -21.68 6.57
CA SER A 300 8.28 -23.09 6.24
C SER A 300 7.21 -23.26 5.15
N VAL A 301 6.05 -22.58 5.30
CA VAL A 301 4.98 -22.61 4.29
C VAL A 301 5.47 -22.03 2.96
N ILE A 302 6.18 -20.90 3.00
CA ILE A 302 6.75 -20.26 1.80
C ILE A 302 7.75 -21.20 1.11
N ARG A 303 8.63 -21.87 1.86
CA ARG A 303 9.60 -22.84 1.31
C ARG A 303 8.93 -24.05 0.68
N SER A 304 7.73 -24.42 1.14
CA SER A 304 6.94 -25.49 0.51
C SER A 304 6.34 -25.11 -0.85
N GLY A 305 6.53 -23.87 -1.30
CA GLY A 305 6.01 -23.36 -2.57
C GLY A 305 4.57 -22.86 -2.51
N LYS A 306 4.01 -22.70 -1.29
CA LYS A 306 2.63 -22.26 -1.07
C LYS A 306 2.58 -20.81 -0.60
N VAL A 307 1.48 -20.13 -0.91
CA VAL A 307 1.13 -18.83 -0.32
C VAL A 307 0.63 -19.06 1.11
N CYS A 308 1.27 -18.39 2.07
CA CYS A 308 0.89 -18.49 3.48
C CYS A 308 -0.30 -17.58 3.78
N VAL A 309 -1.46 -18.15 4.11
CA VAL A 309 -2.67 -17.41 4.49
C VAL A 309 -2.70 -17.20 6.00
N LEU A 310 -2.79 -15.95 6.44
CA LEU A 310 -2.75 -15.55 7.85
C LEU A 310 -4.00 -14.73 8.23
N ASP A 311 -4.66 -15.11 9.32
CA ASP A 311 -5.72 -14.34 9.99
C ASP A 311 -5.18 -13.59 11.23
N CYS A 312 -4.08 -12.86 11.05
CA CYS A 312 -3.31 -12.23 12.15
C CYS A 312 -3.93 -10.92 12.67
N SER A 313 -3.35 -10.41 13.76
CA SER A 313 -3.65 -9.09 14.31
C SER A 313 -3.16 -7.97 13.37
N PRO A 314 -3.89 -6.83 13.27
CA PRO A 314 -3.43 -5.65 12.53
C PRO A 314 -2.03 -5.16 12.94
N VAL A 315 -1.64 -5.36 14.20
CA VAL A 315 -0.31 -4.98 14.71
C VAL A 315 0.82 -5.72 13.97
N SER A 316 0.56 -6.97 13.60
CA SER A 316 1.50 -7.88 12.92
C SER A 316 1.83 -7.41 11.50
N LEU A 317 0.99 -6.56 10.89
CA LEU A 317 1.21 -6.03 9.55
C LEU A 317 2.52 -5.26 9.45
N LYS A 318 2.90 -4.49 10.47
CA LYS A 318 4.15 -3.71 10.43
C LYS A 318 5.37 -4.62 10.25
N THR A 319 5.43 -5.72 11.00
CA THR A 319 6.51 -6.71 10.91
C THR A 319 6.53 -7.40 9.55
N LEU A 320 5.36 -7.79 9.03
CA LEU A 320 5.25 -8.46 7.72
C LEU A 320 5.60 -7.52 6.57
N TYR A 321 5.15 -6.28 6.64
CA TYR A 321 5.32 -5.29 5.59
C TYR A 321 6.75 -4.77 5.51
N ASN A 322 7.41 -4.56 6.65
CA ASN A 322 8.79 -4.07 6.67
C ASN A 322 9.83 -5.16 6.37
N SER A 323 9.42 -6.43 6.35
CA SER A 323 10.30 -7.52 5.96
C SER A 323 10.16 -7.82 4.47
N ALA A 324 11.24 -7.58 3.74
CA ALA A 324 11.36 -7.92 2.32
C ALA A 324 11.22 -9.43 2.03
N GLU A 325 11.18 -10.31 3.05
CA GLU A 325 11.04 -11.74 2.78
C GLU A 325 9.58 -12.15 2.52
N PHE A 326 8.60 -11.47 3.12
CA PHE A 326 7.21 -11.94 3.20
C PHE A 326 6.28 -11.40 2.12
N HIS A 327 6.56 -10.22 1.55
CA HIS A 327 5.77 -9.62 0.46
C HIS A 327 4.24 -9.79 0.67
N PRO A 328 3.68 -9.30 1.79
CA PRO A 328 2.29 -9.55 2.12
C PRO A 328 1.35 -8.92 1.09
N TYR A 329 0.26 -9.63 0.76
CA TYR A 329 -0.94 -9.08 0.17
C TYR A 329 -2.00 -8.94 1.26
N VAL A 330 -2.41 -7.73 1.57
CA VAL A 330 -3.26 -7.45 2.73
C VAL A 330 -4.67 -7.14 2.28
N VAL A 331 -5.60 -8.03 2.67
CA VAL A 331 -7.03 -7.86 2.46
C VAL A 331 -7.68 -7.45 3.78
N PHE A 332 -8.29 -6.26 3.78
CA PHE A 332 -9.11 -5.80 4.88
C PHE A 332 -10.60 -6.13 4.63
N LEU A 333 -11.19 -6.85 5.57
CA LEU A 333 -12.62 -7.15 5.63
C LEU A 333 -13.28 -6.17 6.61
N ALA A 334 -13.99 -5.20 6.04
CA ALA A 334 -14.82 -4.27 6.78
C ALA A 334 -16.09 -4.98 7.29
N ALA A 335 -16.54 -4.58 8.47
CA ALA A 335 -17.82 -5.03 9.00
C ALA A 335 -18.98 -4.58 8.08
N PRO A 336 -19.95 -5.46 7.78
CA PRO A 336 -21.16 -5.08 7.05
C PRO A 336 -22.00 -4.06 7.82
N GLY A 337 -22.77 -3.25 7.09
CA GLY A 337 -23.67 -2.26 7.65
C GLY A 337 -24.79 -2.90 8.48
N VAL A 338 -25.37 -2.10 9.39
CA VAL A 338 -26.42 -2.56 10.32
C VAL A 338 -27.63 -3.16 9.60
N ASP A 339 -27.97 -2.61 8.42
CA ASP A 339 -29.09 -3.06 7.59
C ASP A 339 -28.82 -4.40 6.88
N ASP A 340 -27.56 -4.69 6.52
CA ASP A 340 -27.17 -5.90 5.80
C ASP A 340 -27.04 -7.10 6.72
N VAL A 341 -26.65 -6.85 7.97
CA VAL A 341 -26.49 -7.87 9.01
C VAL A 341 -27.84 -8.47 9.42
N GLU A 342 -28.89 -7.66 9.53
CA GLU A 342 -30.24 -8.18 9.84
C GLU A 342 -30.73 -9.15 8.74
N LYS A 343 -30.37 -8.88 7.49
CA LYS A 343 -30.66 -9.75 6.35
C LYS A 343 -29.86 -11.06 6.40
N LEU A 344 -28.56 -11.00 6.70
CA LEU A 344 -27.68 -12.17 6.91
C LEU A 344 -28.14 -13.08 8.06
N TYR A 345 -28.56 -12.51 9.19
CA TYR A 345 -29.07 -13.31 10.32
C TYR A 345 -30.45 -13.91 10.02
N ARG A 346 -31.31 -13.20 9.29
CA ARG A 346 -32.60 -13.76 8.83
C ARG A 346 -32.39 -14.92 7.85
N GLU A 347 -31.39 -14.84 6.97
CA GLU A 347 -31.08 -15.88 5.96
C GLU A 347 -30.31 -17.08 6.55
N SER A 348 -29.43 -16.87 7.52
CA SER A 348 -28.76 -17.97 8.25
C SER A 348 -29.72 -18.70 9.20
N ALA A 349 -30.68 -18.00 9.82
CA ALA A 349 -31.74 -18.60 10.64
C ALA A 349 -32.72 -19.48 9.83
N THR A 350 -32.98 -19.16 8.55
CA THR A 350 -33.82 -20.01 7.68
C THR A 350 -33.08 -21.27 7.21
N THR A 351 -31.76 -21.19 7.01
CA THR A 351 -30.92 -22.31 6.59
C THR A 351 -30.73 -23.36 7.70
N LEU A 352 -30.58 -22.92 8.96
CA LEU A 352 -30.55 -23.80 10.15
C LEU A 352 -31.90 -24.49 10.44
N ARG A 353 -33.01 -23.90 10.00
CA ARG A 353 -34.37 -24.44 10.19
C ARG A 353 -34.71 -25.61 9.26
N ASN A 354 -34.02 -25.71 8.12
CA ASN A 354 -34.25 -26.80 7.15
C ASN A 354 -33.39 -28.05 7.41
N SER A 355 -32.34 -27.94 8.22
CA SER A 355 -31.39 -29.05 8.49
C SER A 355 -31.68 -29.84 9.77
N SER A 356 -32.79 -29.56 10.46
CA SER A 356 -33.14 -30.20 11.75
C SER A 356 -34.54 -30.84 11.72
N ARG A 357 -34.82 -31.70 10.72
CA ARG A 357 -35.98 -32.61 10.72
C ARG A 357 -35.65 -34.08 11.01
N SER A 358 -34.53 -34.35 11.67
CA SER A 358 -34.25 -35.71 12.15
C SER A 358 -33.45 -35.68 13.43
N LEU A 359 -34.11 -35.42 14.56
CA LEU A 359 -33.80 -36.04 15.86
C LEU A 359 -35.08 -35.94 16.72
N THR A 360 -35.75 -37.07 16.86
CA THR A 360 -36.82 -37.31 17.83
C THR A 360 -36.29 -37.14 19.25
N PHE A 361 -36.86 -36.21 20.03
CA PHE A 361 -36.83 -36.31 21.48
C PHE A 361 -38.11 -35.74 22.08
N ASP A 362 -38.83 -36.60 22.78
CA ASP A 362 -40.01 -36.28 23.58
C ASP A 362 -39.72 -35.18 24.59
N ARG A 363 -40.56 -34.14 24.62
CA ARG A 363 -40.73 -33.34 25.83
C ARG A 363 -42.18 -32.88 25.97
N ASN A 364 -42.95 -33.83 26.48
CA ASN A 364 -44.21 -33.55 27.14
C ASN A 364 -43.93 -32.68 28.38
N SER A 365 -44.57 -31.51 28.46
CA SER A 365 -45.12 -30.88 29.67
C SER A 365 -44.89 -29.36 29.77
N SER A 366 -45.92 -28.72 30.33
CA SER A 366 -46.02 -27.34 30.85
C SER A 366 -46.20 -26.19 29.84
N ARG A 367 -47.47 -26.05 29.44
CA ARG A 367 -48.12 -24.77 29.11
C ARG A 367 -48.00 -23.80 30.29
N TYR A 368 -47.06 -22.86 30.26
CA TYR A 368 -47.19 -21.56 30.94
C TYR A 368 -46.46 -20.52 30.08
N SER A 369 -47.20 -19.93 29.15
CA SER A 369 -46.82 -18.71 28.45
C SER A 369 -46.79 -17.58 29.48
N SER A 370 -45.59 -17.05 29.72
CA SER A 370 -45.38 -15.89 30.56
C SER A 370 -44.56 -14.88 29.77
N ARG A 371 -44.96 -13.61 29.88
CA ARG A 371 -44.45 -12.41 29.20
C ARG A 371 -42.93 -12.22 29.25
N ARG A 372 -42.18 -13.08 29.95
CA ARG A 372 -40.71 -13.09 30.06
C ARG A 372 -39.99 -13.50 28.77
N GLY A 373 -40.65 -14.25 27.87
CA GLY A 373 -40.07 -14.63 26.57
C GLY A 373 -39.89 -13.46 25.61
N ARG A 374 -40.84 -12.52 25.58
CA ARG A 374 -40.78 -11.32 24.71
C ARG A 374 -39.74 -10.30 25.18
N THR A 375 -39.46 -10.23 26.49
CA THR A 375 -38.39 -9.38 27.02
C THR A 375 -37.00 -9.93 26.74
N ILE A 376 -36.82 -11.25 26.65
CA ILE A 376 -35.51 -11.84 26.34
C ILE A 376 -35.17 -11.67 24.85
N GLU A 377 -36.15 -11.82 23.96
CA GLU A 377 -35.97 -11.60 22.52
C GLU A 377 -35.70 -10.11 22.21
N SER A 378 -36.40 -9.20 22.90
CA SER A 378 -36.14 -7.75 22.82
C SER A 378 -34.80 -7.35 23.46
N LEU A 379 -34.34 -8.04 24.50
CA LEU A 379 -33.02 -7.79 25.09
C LEU A 379 -31.91 -8.34 24.19
N ASN A 380 -32.06 -9.55 23.64
CA ASN A 380 -31.10 -10.13 22.69
C ASN A 380 -30.97 -9.24 21.45
N SER A 381 -32.08 -8.73 20.91
CA SER A 381 -32.06 -7.76 19.80
C SER A 381 -31.30 -6.47 20.14
N LEU A 382 -31.40 -5.97 21.36
CA LEU A 382 -30.67 -4.78 21.81
C LEU A 382 -29.19 -5.06 22.06
N TYR A 383 -28.86 -6.25 22.57
CA TYR A 383 -27.47 -6.70 22.73
C TYR A 383 -26.79 -6.94 21.36
N ASP A 384 -27.52 -7.50 20.40
CA ASP A 384 -27.05 -7.68 19.02
C ASP A 384 -26.80 -6.32 18.34
N GLU A 385 -27.71 -5.34 18.50
CA GLU A 385 -27.50 -3.98 17.98
C GLU A 385 -26.30 -3.25 18.61
N GLU A 386 -26.11 -3.37 19.92
CA GLU A 386 -24.94 -2.78 20.60
C GLU A 386 -23.63 -3.43 20.17
N ASP A 387 -23.61 -4.75 20.03
CA ASP A 387 -22.43 -5.50 19.57
C ASP A 387 -22.12 -5.20 18.09
N HIS A 388 -23.14 -5.04 17.23
CA HIS A 388 -22.96 -4.59 15.85
C HIS A 388 -22.39 -3.18 15.76
N ARG A 389 -22.88 -2.25 16.58
CA ARG A 389 -22.32 -0.90 16.64
C ARG A 389 -20.85 -0.92 17.07
N ARG A 390 -20.49 -1.75 18.05
CA ARG A 390 -19.09 -1.94 18.47
C ARG A 390 -18.22 -2.51 17.36
N LEU A 391 -18.72 -3.50 16.61
CA LEU A 391 -18.00 -4.08 15.46
C LEU A 391 -17.75 -3.06 14.36
N MET A 392 -18.75 -2.23 14.06
CA MET A 392 -18.65 -1.13 13.09
C MET A 392 -17.63 -0.07 13.53
N GLU A 393 -17.69 0.36 14.80
CA GLU A 393 -16.74 1.29 15.37
C GLU A 393 -15.30 0.73 15.39
N GLU A 394 -15.14 -0.55 15.73
CA GLU A 394 -13.86 -1.25 15.70
C GLU A 394 -13.32 -1.36 14.27
N SER A 395 -14.16 -1.77 13.32
CA SER A 395 -13.81 -1.85 11.89
C SER A 395 -13.33 -0.50 11.36
N ALA A 396 -14.08 0.58 11.61
CA ALA A 396 -13.71 1.92 11.19
C ALA A 396 -12.43 2.43 11.89
N ARG A 397 -12.19 2.02 13.15
CA ARG A 397 -10.94 2.34 13.86
C ARG A 397 -9.75 1.59 13.26
N LEU A 398 -9.90 0.30 12.95
CA LEU A 398 -8.86 -0.51 12.33
C LEU A 398 -8.51 0.00 10.94
N GLN A 399 -9.53 0.35 10.14
CA GLN A 399 -9.33 0.96 8.84
C GLN A 399 -8.46 2.20 8.96
N ARG A 400 -8.88 3.22 9.73
CA ARG A 400 -8.10 4.47 9.86
C ARG A 400 -6.66 4.28 10.36
N ALA A 401 -6.41 3.27 11.19
CA ALA A 401 -5.09 3.03 11.76
C ALA A 401 -4.13 2.29 10.81
N TYR A 402 -4.66 1.39 9.98
CA TYR A 402 -3.89 0.42 9.20
C TYR A 402 -4.13 0.48 7.69
N GLU A 403 -4.96 1.40 7.19
CA GLU A 403 -5.29 1.59 5.76
C GLU A 403 -4.04 1.60 4.88
N LYS A 404 -2.95 2.22 5.36
CA LYS A 404 -1.65 2.27 4.67
C LYS A 404 -1.03 0.93 4.28
N TYR A 405 -1.45 -0.16 4.90
CA TYR A 405 -0.94 -1.49 4.60
C TYR A 405 -1.86 -2.29 3.68
N PHE A 406 -3.07 -1.81 3.39
CA PHE A 406 -4.08 -2.59 2.68
C PHE A 406 -3.86 -2.52 1.17
N ASP A 407 -3.92 -3.68 0.51
CA ASP A 407 -3.95 -3.76 -0.95
C ASP A 407 -5.39 -3.83 -1.47
N LEU A 408 -6.28 -4.44 -0.69
CA LEU A 408 -7.69 -4.62 -1.04
C LEU A 408 -8.57 -4.42 0.19
N MET A 409 -9.67 -3.69 0.02
CA MET A 409 -10.68 -3.48 1.04
C MET A 409 -12.04 -3.96 0.52
N LEU A 410 -12.70 -4.81 1.30
CA LEU A 410 -14.01 -5.37 0.98
C LEU A 410 -14.94 -5.27 2.18
N ILE A 411 -16.22 -4.98 1.93
CA ILE A 411 -17.26 -5.11 2.94
C ILE A 411 -17.77 -6.56 2.85
N ASN A 412 -17.68 -7.30 3.96
CA ASN A 412 -18.13 -8.69 3.97
C ASN A 412 -19.64 -8.77 4.22
N GLU A 413 -20.42 -8.47 3.18
CA GLU A 413 -21.88 -8.67 3.16
C GLU A 413 -22.21 -10.12 2.80
N ASP A 414 -21.71 -10.62 1.67
CA ASP A 414 -21.89 -12.01 1.27
C ASP A 414 -20.53 -12.77 1.31
N PRO A 415 -20.42 -13.84 2.12
CA PRO A 415 -19.21 -14.67 2.17
C PRO A 415 -18.81 -15.29 0.83
N ASP A 416 -19.78 -15.60 -0.05
CA ASP A 416 -19.51 -16.20 -1.36
C ASP A 416 -18.92 -15.18 -2.32
N GLU A 417 -19.54 -14.00 -2.43
CA GLU A 417 -19.03 -12.90 -3.24
C GLU A 417 -17.68 -12.38 -2.72
N THR A 418 -17.52 -12.27 -1.39
CA THR A 418 -16.25 -11.87 -0.77
C THR A 418 -15.14 -12.85 -1.13
N TYR A 419 -15.41 -14.16 -1.03
CA TYR A 419 -14.46 -15.19 -1.44
C TYR A 419 -14.06 -15.05 -2.91
N ARG A 420 -15.04 -14.86 -3.80
CA ARG A 420 -14.81 -14.71 -5.24
C ARG A 420 -13.91 -13.51 -5.54
N ARG A 421 -14.19 -12.35 -4.94
CA ARG A 421 -13.41 -11.12 -5.13
C ARG A 421 -11.98 -11.23 -4.60
N VAL A 422 -11.79 -11.86 -3.45
CA VAL A 422 -10.45 -12.10 -2.90
C VAL A 422 -9.66 -13.03 -3.81
N MET A 423 -10.26 -14.12 -4.28
CA MET A 423 -9.58 -15.06 -5.17
C MET A 423 -9.26 -14.45 -6.53
N GLU A 424 -10.17 -13.66 -7.10
CA GLU A 424 -9.94 -12.91 -8.34
C GLU A 424 -8.73 -11.96 -8.20
N ALA A 425 -8.68 -11.18 -7.13
CA ALA A 425 -7.58 -10.27 -6.86
C ALA A 425 -6.24 -10.99 -6.66
N VAL A 426 -6.22 -12.08 -5.89
CA VAL A 426 -5.00 -12.87 -5.63
C VAL A 426 -4.48 -13.55 -6.90
N MET A 427 -5.37 -14.07 -7.74
CA MET A 427 -4.99 -14.72 -9.00
C MET A 427 -4.52 -13.70 -10.04
N ALA A 428 -5.07 -12.48 -10.05
CA ALA A 428 -4.63 -11.41 -10.94
C ALA A 428 -3.15 -11.03 -10.71
N LEU A 429 -2.62 -11.21 -9.50
CA LEU A 429 -1.21 -10.93 -9.17
C LEU A 429 -0.23 -11.81 -9.96
N GLU A 430 -0.65 -13.01 -10.38
CA GLU A 430 0.14 -13.93 -11.21
C GLU A 430 0.25 -13.44 -12.67
N THR A 431 -0.71 -12.62 -13.14
CA THR A 431 -0.80 -12.20 -14.54
C THR A 431 -0.50 -10.72 -14.77
N GLU A 432 -0.75 -9.87 -13.77
CA GLU A 432 -0.65 -8.42 -13.90
C GLU A 432 0.60 -7.85 -13.21
N PRO A 433 1.24 -6.82 -13.81
CA PRO A 433 2.36 -6.14 -13.18
C PRO A 433 1.89 -5.37 -11.94
N GLN A 434 2.72 -5.35 -10.90
CA GLN A 434 2.36 -4.78 -9.60
C GLN A 434 3.28 -3.63 -9.21
N TRP A 435 2.73 -2.65 -8.49
CA TRP A 435 3.51 -1.65 -7.79
C TRP A 435 3.77 -2.14 -6.37
N VAL A 436 5.04 -2.20 -5.98
CA VAL A 436 5.47 -2.69 -4.67
C VAL A 436 6.42 -1.69 -4.01
N PRO A 437 6.50 -1.66 -2.68
CA PRO A 437 7.51 -0.86 -1.99
C PRO A 437 8.91 -1.14 -2.52
N VAL A 438 9.69 -0.08 -2.75
CA VAL A 438 11.10 -0.18 -3.18
C VAL A 438 11.92 -1.04 -2.21
N THR A 439 11.59 -0.99 -0.92
CA THR A 439 12.21 -1.79 0.16
C THR A 439 12.04 -3.29 0.01
N TRP A 440 11.12 -3.76 -0.84
CA TRP A 440 10.95 -5.19 -1.12
C TRP A 440 11.87 -5.66 -2.25
N VAL A 441 12.43 -4.73 -3.02
CA VAL A 441 13.20 -5.02 -4.23
C VAL A 441 14.69 -4.73 -4.04
N TYR A 442 15.04 -3.65 -3.35
CA TYR A 442 16.41 -3.13 -3.24
C TYR A 442 17.04 -3.28 -1.87
#